data_AF-A0A352HSH6-F1
#
_entry.id   AF-A0A352HSH6-F1
#
_cell.length_a   1.000
_cell.length_b   1.000
_cell.length_c   1.000
_cell.angle_alpha   90.00
_cell.angle_beta   90.00
_cell.angle_gamma   90.00
#
_symmetry.space_group_name_H-M   'P 1'
#
loop_
_entity.id
_entity.type
_entity.pdbx_description
1 polymer ?
#
loop_
_entity_poly.entity_id
_entity_poly.type
_entity_poly.pdbx_seq_one_letter_code
_entity_poly.pdbx_strand_id
1 'polypeptide(L)'
;METKELISNIHRQWLAAKADRAARCAGCGLEGTARLLEECRMFSGAETPEELMRLFISPQGLEFCLAAGFPSLATIRLFKPLNPERLGIYIDAGQITLDNPGCAVLIGRTNATVRCSTLARHEVTAMHGATATVIASGWAVVHTQSGAGSSVVRRASGNAVII
;
A
#
# COMPACT_ATOMS: atom_id res chain seq x y z
N MET A 1 -22.12 11.49 3.85
CA MET A 1 -22.00 10.14 3.27
C MET A 1 -21.92 9.18 4.43
N GLU A 2 -22.89 8.27 4.55
CA GLU A 2 -22.84 7.27 5.61
C GLU A 2 -21.67 6.31 5.36
N THR A 3 -21.02 5.86 6.43
CA THR A 3 -19.86 4.95 6.36
C THR A 3 -20.15 3.69 5.53
N LYS A 4 -21.40 3.20 5.56
CA LYS A 4 -21.84 2.05 4.75
C LYS A 4 -21.87 2.34 3.26
N GLU A 5 -22.30 3.54 2.85
CA GLU A 5 -22.30 3.94 1.44
C GLU A 5 -20.88 4.06 0.90
N LEU A 6 -19.94 4.57 1.72
CA LEU A 6 -18.52 4.63 1.37
C LEU A 6 -17.98 3.24 1.06
N ILE A 7 -18.16 2.29 1.97
CA ILE A 7 -17.61 0.93 1.84
C ILE A 7 -18.24 0.20 0.66
N SER A 8 -19.56 0.34 0.46
CA SER A 8 -20.26 -0.18 -0.71
C SER A 8 -19.73 0.42 -2.03
N ASN A 9 -19.44 1.72 -2.07
CA ASN A 9 -18.83 2.36 -3.23
C ASN A 9 -17.41 1.83 -3.51
N ILE A 10 -16.56 1.72 -2.48
CA ILE A 10 -15.20 1.20 -2.62
C ILE A 10 -15.23 -0.26 -3.05
N HIS A 11 -16.18 -1.07 -2.55
CA HIS A 11 -16.36 -2.46 -2.96
C HIS A 11 -16.75 -2.58 -4.43
N ARG A 12 -17.64 -1.72 -4.93
CA ARG A 12 -17.94 -1.66 -6.37
C ARG A 12 -16.73 -1.29 -7.21
N GLN A 13 -15.93 -0.32 -6.76
CA GLN A 13 -14.68 0.05 -7.43
C GLN A 13 -13.67 -1.11 -7.42
N TRP A 14 -13.60 -1.87 -6.33
CA TRP A 14 -12.74 -3.06 -6.22
C TRP A 14 -13.16 -4.15 -7.19
N LEU A 15 -14.46 -4.47 -7.29
CA LEU A 15 -14.98 -5.45 -8.26
C LEU A 15 -14.64 -5.06 -9.70
N ALA A 16 -14.78 -3.77 -10.04
CA ALA A 16 -14.41 -3.26 -11.35
C ALA A 16 -12.90 -3.39 -11.61
N ALA A 17 -12.05 -2.99 -10.67
CA ALA A 17 -10.59 -3.12 -10.78
C ALA A 17 -10.15 -4.58 -10.86
N LYS A 18 -10.84 -5.49 -10.15
CA LYS A 18 -10.58 -6.93 -10.16
C LYS A 18 -10.89 -7.54 -11.52
N ALA A 19 -12.05 -7.21 -12.09
CA ALA A 19 -12.46 -7.66 -13.42
C ALA A 19 -11.52 -7.13 -14.51
N ASP A 20 -11.16 -5.85 -14.47
CA ASP A 20 -10.22 -5.23 -15.39
C ASP A 20 -8.83 -5.91 -15.32
N ARG A 21 -8.32 -6.14 -14.11
CA ARG A 21 -7.05 -6.86 -13.91
C ARG A 21 -7.12 -8.31 -14.40
N ALA A 22 -8.20 -9.04 -14.12
CA ALA A 22 -8.38 -10.41 -14.58
C ALA A 22 -8.40 -10.49 -16.12
N ALA A 23 -9.11 -9.59 -16.78
CA ALA A 23 -9.15 -9.50 -18.24
C ALA A 23 -7.75 -9.22 -18.84
N ARG A 24 -6.97 -8.31 -18.24
CA ARG A 24 -5.57 -8.07 -18.65
C ARG A 24 -4.69 -9.30 -18.46
N CYS A 25 -4.83 -10.01 -17.33
CA CYS A 25 -4.07 -11.24 -17.08
C CYS A 25 -4.40 -12.31 -18.13
N ALA A 26 -5.67 -12.53 -18.43
CA ALA A 26 -6.11 -13.47 -19.46
C ALA A 26 -5.54 -13.08 -20.84
N GLY A 27 -5.61 -11.79 -21.21
CA GLY A 27 -5.04 -11.28 -22.46
C GLY A 27 -3.52 -11.43 -22.60
N CYS A 28 -2.79 -11.52 -21.49
CA CYS A 28 -1.34 -11.73 -21.44
C CYS A 28 -0.94 -13.21 -21.24
N GLY A 29 -1.87 -14.16 -21.31
CA GLY A 29 -1.59 -15.59 -21.11
C GLY A 29 -1.39 -16.02 -19.65
N LEU A 30 -1.76 -15.18 -18.67
CA LEU A 30 -1.69 -15.46 -17.24
C LEU A 30 -3.03 -15.99 -16.72
N GLU A 31 -3.56 -17.05 -17.33
CA GLU A 31 -4.89 -17.60 -17.05
C GLU A 31 -5.07 -18.03 -15.59
N GLY A 32 -4.03 -18.62 -14.98
CA GLY A 32 -4.05 -18.99 -13.56
C GLY A 32 -4.25 -17.79 -12.63
N THR A 33 -3.57 -16.68 -12.90
CA THR A 33 -3.74 -15.44 -12.13
C THR A 33 -5.11 -14.82 -12.37
N ALA A 34 -5.61 -14.83 -13.61
CA ALA A 34 -6.95 -14.34 -13.93
C ALA A 34 -8.02 -15.08 -13.12
N ARG A 35 -7.94 -16.42 -13.07
CA ARG A 35 -8.86 -17.25 -12.29
C ARG A 35 -8.78 -16.97 -10.78
N LEU A 36 -7.57 -16.86 -10.23
CA LEU A 36 -7.39 -16.52 -8.80
C LEU A 36 -8.00 -15.15 -8.47
N LEU A 37 -7.86 -14.18 -9.37
CA LEU A 37 -8.51 -12.87 -9.22
C LEU A 37 -10.02 -13.02 -9.22
N GLU A 38 -10.61 -13.73 -10.18
CA GLU A 38 -12.06 -13.97 -10.25
C GLU A 38 -12.63 -14.64 -9.00
N GLU A 39 -11.93 -15.63 -8.44
CA GLU A 39 -12.33 -16.37 -7.25
C GLU A 39 -12.07 -15.61 -5.94
N CYS A 40 -11.21 -14.58 -5.95
CA CYS A 40 -10.82 -13.83 -4.75
C CYS A 40 -12.03 -13.18 -4.06
N ARG A 41 -12.18 -13.42 -2.75
CA ARG A 41 -13.22 -12.84 -1.87
C ARG A 41 -12.63 -12.00 -0.73
N MET A 42 -11.43 -11.47 -0.93
CA MET A 42 -10.68 -10.74 0.09
C MET A 42 -11.47 -9.55 0.67
N PHE A 43 -12.22 -8.84 -0.18
CA PHE A 43 -13.07 -7.72 0.20
C PHE A 43 -14.53 -8.09 -0.03
N SER A 44 -15.31 -8.16 1.05
CA SER A 44 -16.72 -8.56 1.04
C SER A 44 -17.70 -7.39 0.91
N GLY A 45 -17.27 -6.18 1.28
CA GLY A 45 -18.11 -4.99 1.37
C GLY A 45 -18.84 -4.83 2.71
N ALA A 46 -18.61 -5.73 3.68
CA ALA A 46 -19.18 -5.70 5.02
C ALA A 46 -18.19 -5.24 6.11
N GLU A 47 -16.95 -4.95 5.73
CA GLU A 47 -15.87 -4.49 6.59
C GLU A 47 -16.20 -3.14 7.22
N THR A 48 -15.62 -2.87 8.38
CA THR A 48 -15.52 -1.53 8.93
C THR A 48 -14.43 -0.72 8.20
N PRO A 49 -14.41 0.62 8.30
CA PRO A 49 -13.35 1.42 7.69
C PRO A 49 -11.95 1.05 8.16
N GLU A 50 -11.79 0.69 9.43
CA GLU A 50 -10.49 0.28 9.98
C GLU A 50 -10.06 -1.09 9.45
N GLU A 51 -10.98 -2.07 9.38
CA GLU A 51 -10.72 -3.37 8.76
C GLU A 51 -10.36 -3.21 7.29
N LEU A 52 -11.05 -2.33 6.56
CA LEU A 52 -10.76 -2.02 5.17
C LEU A 52 -9.36 -1.42 4.98
N MET A 53 -8.95 -0.48 5.85
CA MET A 53 -7.59 0.06 5.81
C MET A 53 -6.54 -1.02 6.10
N ARG A 54 -6.77 -1.89 7.09
CA ARG A 54 -5.91 -3.03 7.39
C ARG A 54 -5.82 -4.02 6.23
N LEU A 55 -6.94 -4.23 5.54
CA LEU A 55 -7.02 -5.09 4.36
C LEU A 55 -6.13 -4.55 3.24
N PHE A 56 -6.19 -3.24 2.96
CA PHE A 56 -5.38 -2.60 1.92
C PHE A 56 -3.88 -2.62 2.18
N ILE A 57 -3.46 -2.63 3.45
CA ILE A 57 -2.04 -2.71 3.82
C ILE A 57 -1.53 -4.12 4.08
N SER A 58 -2.41 -5.13 4.01
CA SER A 58 -1.99 -6.53 4.06
C SER A 58 -1.15 -6.89 2.83
N PRO A 59 -0.31 -7.95 2.88
CA PRO A 59 0.52 -8.33 1.73
C PRO A 59 -0.27 -8.55 0.43
N GLN A 60 -1.40 -9.26 0.51
CA GLN A 60 -2.28 -9.48 -0.65
C GLN A 60 -2.99 -8.19 -1.09
N GLY A 61 -3.34 -7.31 -0.14
CA GLY A 61 -3.98 -6.04 -0.42
C GLY A 61 -3.05 -5.09 -1.14
N LEU A 62 -1.81 -4.95 -0.66
CA LEU A 62 -0.79 -4.10 -1.27
C LEU A 62 -0.42 -4.59 -2.68
N GLU A 63 -0.28 -5.90 -2.89
CA GLU A 63 -0.03 -6.46 -4.23
C GLU A 63 -1.13 -6.03 -5.20
N PHE A 64 -2.39 -6.22 -4.82
CA PHE A 64 -3.52 -5.82 -5.64
C PHE A 64 -3.55 -4.30 -5.87
N CYS A 65 -3.37 -3.52 -4.80
CA CYS A 65 -3.44 -2.06 -4.86
C CYS A 65 -2.37 -1.47 -5.78
N LEU A 66 -1.11 -1.93 -5.63
CA LEU A 66 0.02 -1.47 -6.43
C LEU A 66 -0.15 -1.81 -7.91
N ALA A 67 -0.68 -3.00 -8.19
CA ALA A 67 -0.70 -3.53 -9.54
C ALA A 67 -2.01 -3.23 -10.30
N ALA A 68 -3.10 -2.90 -9.60
CA ALA A 68 -4.36 -2.43 -10.18
C ALA A 68 -4.50 -0.90 -10.17
N GLY A 69 -3.65 -0.17 -9.43
CA GLY A 69 -3.81 1.27 -9.22
C GLY A 69 -5.06 1.62 -8.39
N PHE A 70 -5.50 0.68 -7.55
CA PHE A 70 -6.68 0.76 -6.71
C PHE A 70 -6.27 0.89 -5.22
N PRO A 71 -7.06 1.56 -4.37
CA PRO A 71 -8.10 2.53 -4.72
C PRO A 71 -7.49 3.78 -5.37
N SER A 72 -8.34 4.65 -5.93
CA SER A 72 -7.85 5.93 -6.43
C SER A 72 -7.30 6.81 -5.28
N LEU A 73 -6.39 7.73 -5.58
CA LEU A 73 -5.90 8.71 -4.60
C LEU A 73 -7.05 9.54 -3.98
N ALA A 74 -8.09 9.85 -4.77
CA ALA A 74 -9.28 10.55 -4.28
C ALA A 74 -10.03 9.70 -3.24
N THR A 75 -10.18 8.40 -3.50
CA THR A 75 -10.78 7.44 -2.57
C THR A 75 -9.94 7.31 -1.30
N ILE A 76 -8.62 7.19 -1.42
CA ILE A 76 -7.72 7.03 -0.26
C ILE A 76 -7.79 8.26 0.66
N ARG A 77 -7.89 9.48 0.11
CA ARG A 77 -8.02 10.71 0.90
C ARG A 77 -9.27 10.75 1.79
N LEU A 78 -10.31 9.98 1.47
CA LEU A 78 -11.51 9.88 2.31
C LEU A 78 -11.23 9.21 3.67
N PHE A 79 -10.14 8.44 3.79
CA PHE A 79 -9.74 7.79 5.04
C PHE A 79 -8.96 8.70 5.99
N LYS A 80 -8.51 9.89 5.56
CA LYS A 80 -7.75 10.84 6.41
C LYS A 80 -8.39 11.13 7.77
N PRO A 81 -9.71 11.37 7.88
CA PRO A 81 -10.35 11.66 9.17
C PRO A 81 -10.29 10.49 10.17
N LEU A 82 -9.93 9.28 9.73
CA LEU A 82 -9.87 8.08 10.56
C LEU A 82 -8.51 7.86 11.23
N ASN A 83 -7.58 8.82 11.10
CA ASN A 83 -6.22 8.76 11.66
C ASN A 83 -5.44 7.50 11.20
N PRO A 84 -5.28 7.31 9.87
CA PRO A 84 -4.63 6.14 9.28
C PRO A 84 -3.14 6.01 9.67
N GLU A 85 -2.53 7.07 10.18
CA GLU A 85 -1.14 7.11 10.67
C GLU A 85 -0.90 6.11 11.81
N ARG A 86 -1.92 5.79 12.61
CA ARG A 86 -1.85 4.76 13.66
C ARG A 86 -1.62 3.35 13.08
N LEU A 87 -1.97 3.13 11.82
CA LEU A 87 -1.74 1.88 11.10
C LEU A 87 -0.46 1.92 10.24
N GLY A 88 0.35 2.99 10.34
CA GLY A 88 1.53 3.20 9.51
C GLY A 88 1.22 3.74 8.12
N ILE A 89 0.04 4.32 7.89
CA ILE A 89 -0.38 4.86 6.59
C ILE A 89 -0.29 6.39 6.62
N TYR A 90 0.41 6.98 5.65
CA TYR A 90 0.65 8.43 5.57
C TYR A 90 0.13 8.99 4.25
N ILE A 91 -0.92 9.81 4.31
CA ILE A 91 -1.64 10.32 3.13
C ILE A 91 -1.41 11.83 2.98
N ASP A 92 -0.78 12.26 1.89
CA ASP A 92 -0.33 13.64 1.67
C ASP A 92 0.29 14.28 2.93
N ALA A 93 1.20 13.57 3.60
CA ALA A 93 1.79 14.01 4.86
C ALA A 93 2.89 15.08 4.69
N GLY A 94 3.18 15.50 3.45
CA GLY A 94 4.26 16.45 3.19
C GLY A 94 5.63 15.82 3.41
N GLN A 95 6.54 16.57 4.03
CA GLN A 95 7.90 16.09 4.37
C GLN A 95 7.88 15.48 5.77
N ILE A 96 8.18 14.19 5.89
CA ILE A 96 8.17 13.48 7.17
C ILE A 96 9.46 12.68 7.38
N THR A 97 9.80 12.44 8.65
CA THR A 97 10.86 11.50 9.04
C THR A 97 10.26 10.41 9.91
N LEU A 98 10.54 9.16 9.58
CA LEU A 98 10.07 7.97 10.30
C LEU A 98 11.25 7.18 10.84
N ASP A 99 11.23 6.87 12.13
CA ASP A 99 12.25 6.09 12.80
C ASP A 99 11.72 4.71 13.15
N ASN A 100 12.29 3.67 12.53
CA ASN A 100 11.97 2.26 12.74
C ASN A 100 10.46 1.94 12.72
N PRO A 101 9.69 2.35 11.67
CA PRO A 101 8.22 2.35 11.70
C PRO A 101 7.56 0.97 11.75
N GLY A 102 8.31 -0.12 11.59
CA GLY A 102 7.79 -1.48 11.37
C GLY A 102 7.11 -1.63 10.00
N CYS A 103 6.05 -0.86 9.73
CA CYS A 103 5.39 -0.76 8.43
C CYS A 103 5.08 0.71 8.12
N ALA A 104 5.37 1.15 6.90
CA ALA A 104 5.07 2.49 6.42
C ALA A 104 4.51 2.44 5.00
N VAL A 105 3.26 2.86 4.82
CA VAL A 105 2.60 3.03 3.52
C VAL A 105 2.44 4.51 3.23
N LEU A 106 3.17 4.99 2.23
CA LEU A 106 3.30 6.40 1.87
C LEU A 106 2.47 6.67 0.62
N ILE A 107 1.58 7.67 0.68
CA ILE A 107 0.58 7.90 -0.35
C ILE A 107 0.48 9.38 -0.70
N GLY A 108 0.36 9.69 -2.01
CA GLY A 108 0.07 11.04 -2.48
C GLY A 108 1.26 11.99 -2.32
N ARG A 109 0.98 13.23 -1.89
CA ARG A 109 2.00 14.26 -1.63
C ARG A 109 2.76 14.00 -0.31
N THR A 110 3.47 12.88 -0.28
CA THR A 110 4.26 12.43 0.87
C THR A 110 5.69 12.17 0.41
N ASN A 111 6.64 12.79 1.08
CA ASN A 111 8.07 12.58 0.91
C ASN A 111 8.65 12.21 2.28
N ALA A 112 9.06 10.96 2.42
CA ALA A 112 9.51 10.43 3.70
C ALA A 112 11.00 10.13 3.70
N THR A 113 11.67 10.50 4.78
CA THR A 113 12.96 9.90 5.16
C THR A 113 12.70 8.81 6.19
N VAL A 114 12.97 7.55 5.84
CA VAL A 114 12.74 6.39 6.72
C VAL A 114 14.08 5.87 7.20
N ARG A 115 14.32 5.94 8.51
CA ARG A 115 15.54 5.43 9.15
C ARG A 115 15.25 4.11 9.83
N CYS A 116 16.02 3.08 9.46
CA CYS A 116 15.94 1.74 10.00
C CYS A 116 17.28 1.34 10.58
N SER A 117 17.35 1.12 11.89
CA SER A 117 18.59 0.80 12.61
C SER A 117 18.43 -0.34 13.62
N THR A 118 17.21 -0.86 13.81
CA THR A 118 16.96 -1.97 14.73
C THR A 118 17.15 -3.32 14.04
N LEU A 119 17.41 -4.38 14.83
CA LEU A 119 17.48 -5.77 14.36
C LEU A 119 16.06 -6.31 14.09
N ALA A 120 15.33 -5.65 13.19
CA ALA A 120 13.96 -5.95 12.85
C ALA A 120 13.73 -5.86 11.34
N ARG A 121 12.63 -6.48 10.90
CA ARG A 121 12.11 -6.29 9.56
C ARG A 121 11.23 -5.03 9.52
N HIS A 122 11.46 -4.21 8.52
CA HIS A 122 10.66 -3.04 8.20
C HIS A 122 10.07 -3.18 6.81
N GLU A 123 8.86 -2.66 6.61
CA GLU A 123 8.20 -2.64 5.30
C GLU A 123 7.90 -1.19 4.92
N VAL A 124 8.32 -0.77 3.73
CA VAL A 124 8.12 0.60 3.23
C VAL A 124 7.54 0.53 1.83
N THR A 125 6.30 0.99 1.69
CA THR A 125 5.58 0.98 0.41
C THR A 125 5.23 2.40 0.02
N ALA A 126 5.58 2.81 -1.21
CA ALA A 126 5.21 4.11 -1.77
C ALA A 126 4.22 3.94 -2.93
N MET A 127 3.12 4.69 -2.93
CA MET A 127 2.12 4.66 -4.01
C MET A 127 1.51 6.04 -4.29
N HIS A 128 0.86 6.16 -5.45
CA HIS A 128 0.18 7.38 -5.91
C HIS A 128 1.03 8.66 -5.86
N GLY A 129 2.30 8.58 -6.28
CA GLY A 129 3.18 9.75 -6.35
C GLY A 129 4.02 10.01 -5.09
N ALA A 130 3.88 9.17 -4.06
CA ALA A 130 4.71 9.28 -2.87
C ALA A 130 6.17 8.92 -3.16
N THR A 131 7.07 9.51 -2.38
CA THR A 131 8.52 9.30 -2.48
C THR A 131 9.10 8.94 -1.12
N ALA A 132 10.09 8.06 -1.10
CA ALA A 132 10.76 7.64 0.13
C ALA A 132 12.28 7.59 -0.06
N THR A 133 13.03 8.03 0.95
CA THR A 133 14.45 7.76 1.11
C THR A 133 14.63 6.84 2.31
N VAL A 134 14.96 5.58 2.06
CA VAL A 134 15.18 4.55 3.09
C VAL A 134 16.66 4.49 3.43
N ILE A 135 16.99 4.74 4.69
CA ILE A 135 18.33 4.68 5.26
C ILE A 135 18.36 3.52 6.25
N ALA A 136 18.95 2.40 5.84
CA ALA A 136 19.10 1.21 6.67
C ALA A 136 20.54 1.09 7.19
N SER A 137 20.69 0.70 8.45
CA SER A 137 21.98 0.55 9.13
C SER A 137 21.97 -0.60 10.14
N GLY A 138 23.14 -0.98 10.65
CA GLY A 138 23.27 -2.09 11.60
C GLY A 138 22.95 -3.43 10.95
N TRP A 139 21.87 -4.08 11.40
CA TRP A 139 21.36 -5.37 10.90
C TRP A 139 19.88 -5.27 10.49
N ALA A 140 19.41 -4.06 10.18
CA ALA A 140 18.04 -3.84 9.76
C ALA A 140 17.77 -4.53 8.41
N VAL A 141 16.59 -5.12 8.27
CA VAL A 141 16.10 -5.66 6.99
C VAL A 141 14.91 -4.83 6.56
N VAL A 142 14.99 -4.19 5.40
CA VAL A 142 13.90 -3.34 4.90
C VAL A 142 13.38 -3.88 3.58
N HIS A 143 12.12 -4.27 3.53
CA HIS A 143 11.44 -4.60 2.30
C HIS A 143 10.77 -3.34 1.73
N THR A 144 10.99 -3.09 0.44
CA THR A 144 10.54 -1.87 -0.21
C THR A 144 9.71 -2.14 -1.46
N GLN A 145 8.58 -1.46 -1.58
CA GLN A 145 7.71 -1.55 -2.75
C GLN A 145 7.37 -0.15 -3.27
N SER A 146 7.24 -0.02 -4.59
CA SER A 146 6.82 1.24 -5.22
C SER A 146 5.80 0.98 -6.32
N GLY A 147 4.67 1.68 -6.25
CA GLY A 147 3.65 1.68 -7.30
C GLY A 147 4.00 2.65 -8.44
N ALA A 148 3.16 2.66 -9.46
CA ALA A 148 3.35 3.57 -10.59
C ALA A 148 3.40 5.04 -10.15
N GLY A 149 4.41 5.78 -10.64
CA GLY A 149 4.63 7.19 -10.31
C GLY A 149 5.26 7.44 -8.93
N SER A 150 5.55 6.41 -8.15
CA SER A 150 6.24 6.51 -6.85
C SER A 150 7.68 6.05 -6.94
N SER A 151 8.52 6.51 -6.00
CA SER A 151 9.95 6.16 -5.98
C SER A 151 10.47 5.90 -4.58
N VAL A 152 11.29 4.86 -4.43
CA VAL A 152 12.01 4.56 -3.19
C VAL A 152 13.52 4.57 -3.47
N VAL A 153 14.23 5.50 -2.83
CA VAL A 153 15.69 5.56 -2.83
C VAL A 153 16.20 4.72 -1.66
N ARG A 154 17.14 3.82 -1.92
CA ARG A 154 17.65 2.85 -0.95
C ARG A 154 19.10 3.18 -0.59
N ARG A 155 19.40 3.31 0.70
CA ARG A 155 20.74 3.53 1.24
C ARG A 155 20.99 2.58 2.40
N ALA A 156 21.83 1.58 2.20
CA ALA A 156 22.22 0.63 3.23
C ALA A 156 23.65 0.91 3.70
N SER A 157 23.92 0.70 4.99
CA SER A 157 25.26 0.73 5.58
C SER A 157 25.42 -0.37 6.62
N GLY A 158 26.67 -0.76 6.92
CA GLY A 158 26.95 -1.88 7.82
C GLY A 158 26.46 -3.21 7.23
N ASN A 159 25.71 -3.99 8.01
CA ASN A 159 25.15 -5.29 7.62
C ASN A 159 23.64 -5.21 7.27
N ALA A 160 23.12 -4.00 7.07
CA ALA A 160 21.72 -3.82 6.73
C ALA A 160 21.42 -4.28 5.31
N VAL A 161 20.23 -4.86 5.12
CA VAL A 161 19.77 -5.36 3.82
C VAL A 161 18.50 -4.61 3.45
N ILE A 162 18.46 -4.10 2.21
CA ILE A 162 17.24 -3.54 1.62
C ILE A 162 16.87 -4.39 0.41
N ILE A 163 15.63 -4.86 0.39
CA ILE A 163 15.03 -5.72 -0.64
C ILE A 163 14.00 -4.90 -1.41
#